data_AF-A0A378J272-F1
#
_entry.id   AF-A0A378J272-F1
#
_cell.length_a   1.000
_cell.length_b   1.000
_cell.length_c   1.000
_cell.angle_alpha   90.00
_cell.angle_beta   90.00
_cell.angle_gamma   90.00
#
_symmetry.space_group_name_H-M   'P 1'
#
loop_
_entity.id
_entity.type
_entity.pdbx_description
1 polymer ?
#
loop_
_entity_poly.entity_id
_entity_poly.type
_entity_poly.pdbx_seq_one_letter_code
_entity_poly.pdbx_strand_id
1 'polypeptide(L)'
;MVKTKQESLRKTNLIDSPFFKVFAKNYLDYLGNSSPTNKQLAEIQALLSNTWIRLPICFDLRLSEQEKQCLYLSAQGKEVKEIAAFLKVSTRRVTQHRQSIFQKLNCKNITSAIIVGLRFGVIKAEHLLDEK
;
A
#
# COMPACT_ATOMS: atom_id res chain seq x y z
N MET A 1 -29.09 15.51 -19.15
CA MET A 1 -28.51 15.81 -17.81
C MET A 1 -27.98 14.51 -17.24
N VAL A 2 -26.69 14.24 -17.45
CA VAL A 2 -26.05 12.96 -17.12
C VAL A 2 -25.83 12.91 -15.61
N LYS A 3 -26.57 12.05 -14.91
CA LYS A 3 -26.33 11.78 -13.50
C LYS A 3 -25.06 10.93 -13.41
N THR A 4 -23.96 11.57 -13.01
CA THR A 4 -22.66 10.94 -12.80
C THR A 4 -22.79 9.77 -11.85
N LYS A 5 -22.32 8.60 -12.30
CA LYS A 5 -22.29 7.31 -11.60
C LYS A 5 -21.34 7.36 -10.39
N GLN A 6 -21.68 8.16 -9.38
CA GLN A 6 -21.24 7.95 -8.00
C GLN A 6 -22.07 6.81 -7.40
N GLU A 7 -22.04 5.64 -8.04
CA GLU A 7 -22.54 4.42 -7.43
C GLU A 7 -21.54 4.01 -6.34
N SER A 8 -21.80 4.55 -5.15
CA SER A 8 -21.74 3.82 -3.90
C SER A 8 -20.68 2.71 -3.83
N LEU A 9 -19.45 3.07 -3.52
CA LEU A 9 -18.54 2.15 -2.84
C LEU A 9 -19.25 1.71 -1.56
N ARG A 10 -19.92 0.54 -1.61
CA ARG A 10 -20.62 -0.08 -0.48
C ARG A 10 -19.62 -0.23 0.67
N LYS A 11 -19.66 0.69 1.62
CA LYS A 11 -18.93 0.65 2.89
C LYS A 11 -19.49 -0.45 3.80
N THR A 12 -19.46 -1.73 3.41
CA THR A 12 -20.03 -2.79 4.27
C THR A 12 -19.57 -4.24 4.03
N ASN A 13 -18.50 -4.52 3.28
CA ASN A 13 -18.11 -5.93 3.05
C ASN A 13 -16.74 -6.36 3.62
N LEU A 14 -15.88 -5.45 4.06
CA LEU A 14 -14.57 -5.84 4.61
C LEU A 14 -14.63 -6.17 6.11
N ILE A 15 -15.54 -5.52 6.85
CA ILE A 15 -15.67 -5.71 8.30
C ILE A 15 -16.06 -7.15 8.60
N ASP A 16 -17.00 -7.74 7.85
CA ASP A 16 -17.49 -9.11 8.05
C ASP A 16 -16.67 -10.18 7.31
N SER A 17 -15.51 -9.82 6.75
CA SER A 17 -14.71 -10.78 5.99
C SER A 17 -14.10 -11.84 6.94
N PRO A 18 -14.22 -13.14 6.60
CA PRO A 18 -13.59 -14.23 7.35
C PRO A 18 -12.09 -14.02 7.58
N PHE A 19 -11.44 -13.30 6.67
CA PHE A 19 -10.04 -12.90 6.79
C PHE A 19 -9.76 -12.10 8.07
N PHE A 20 -10.54 -11.06 8.35
CA PHE A 20 -10.32 -10.20 9.51
C PHE A 20 -10.65 -10.89 10.83
N LYS A 21 -11.60 -11.84 10.82
CA LYS A 21 -11.91 -12.65 12.00
C LYS A 21 -10.75 -13.57 12.38
N VAL A 22 -10.15 -14.25 11.40
CA VAL A 22 -8.94 -15.08 11.62
C VAL A 22 -7.78 -14.20 12.06
N PHE A 23 -7.60 -13.06 11.41
CA PHE A 23 -6.53 -12.11 11.72
C PHE A 23 -6.67 -11.54 13.14
N ALA A 24 -7.87 -11.16 13.57
CA ALA A 24 -8.15 -10.70 14.92
C ALA A 24 -7.82 -11.75 15.98
N LYS A 25 -8.15 -13.02 15.72
CA LYS A 25 -7.80 -14.14 16.61
C LYS A 25 -6.28 -14.29 16.75
N ASN A 26 -5.55 -14.27 15.63
CA ASN A 26 -4.09 -14.41 15.64
C ASN A 26 -3.39 -13.25 16.38
N TYR A 27 -3.89 -12.03 16.23
CA TYR A 27 -3.38 -10.87 16.96
C TYR A 27 -3.62 -10.97 18.46
N LEU A 28 -4.82 -11.38 18.87
CA LEU A 28 -5.14 -11.57 20.28
C LEU A 28 -4.29 -12.67 20.91
N ASP A 29 -4.06 -13.77 20.19
CA ASP A 29 -3.17 -14.86 20.61
C ASP A 29 -1.72 -14.37 20.79
N TYR A 30 -1.19 -13.61 19.82
CA TYR A 30 0.13 -12.98 19.92
C TYR A 30 0.27 -12.04 21.13
N LEU A 31 -0.81 -11.34 21.48
CA LEU A 31 -0.87 -10.45 22.65
C LEU A 31 -1.12 -11.21 23.97
N GLY A 32 -1.12 -12.55 23.95
CA GLY A 32 -1.29 -13.41 25.13
C GLY A 32 -2.75 -13.76 25.47
N ASN A 33 -3.70 -13.46 24.58
CA ASN A 33 -5.11 -13.82 24.72
C ASN A 33 -5.52 -14.88 23.68
N SER A 34 -5.18 -16.14 23.98
CA SER A 34 -5.47 -17.30 23.12
C SER A 34 -6.96 -17.70 23.08
N SER A 35 -7.78 -17.18 24.00
CA SER A 35 -9.22 -17.47 24.12
C SER A 35 -10.04 -16.17 24.18
N PRO A 36 -10.03 -15.37 23.10
CA PRO A 36 -10.70 -14.08 23.10
C PRO A 36 -12.22 -14.21 23.08
N THR A 37 -12.90 -13.33 23.80
CA THR A 37 -14.37 -13.23 23.76
C THR A 37 -14.84 -12.72 22.39
N ASN A 38 -16.10 -13.02 22.04
CA ASN A 38 -16.71 -12.51 20.81
C ASN A 38 -16.66 -10.98 20.70
N LYS A 39 -16.77 -10.27 21.84
CA LYS A 39 -16.65 -8.81 21.91
C LYS A 39 -15.24 -8.34 21.55
N GLN A 40 -14.21 -8.96 22.14
CA GLN A 40 -12.81 -8.64 21.83
C GLN A 40 -12.46 -8.94 20.37
N LEU A 41 -12.95 -10.05 19.82
CA LEU A 41 -12.80 -10.36 18.41
C LEU A 41 -13.44 -9.30 17.52
N ALA A 42 -14.68 -8.88 17.83
CA ALA A 42 -15.39 -7.85 17.08
C ALA A 42 -14.69 -6.48 17.16
N GLU A 43 -14.16 -6.11 18.33
CA GLU A 43 -13.40 -4.87 18.53
C GLU A 43 -12.11 -4.85 17.69
N ILE A 44 -11.30 -5.92 17.77
CA ILE A 44 -10.07 -6.02 16.98
C ILE A 44 -10.38 -6.12 15.48
N GLN A 45 -11.43 -6.83 15.08
CA GLN A 45 -11.90 -6.91 13.70
C GLN A 45 -12.35 -5.54 13.16
N ALA A 46 -13.07 -4.74 13.97
CA ALA A 46 -13.45 -3.38 13.63
C ALA A 46 -12.25 -2.43 13.55
N LEU A 47 -11.26 -2.58 14.45
CA LEU A 47 -10.03 -1.78 14.41
C LEU A 47 -9.19 -2.09 13.17
N LEU A 48 -8.97 -3.37 12.89
CA LEU A 48 -8.19 -3.81 11.73
C LEU A 48 -8.88 -3.42 10.41
N SER A 49 -10.20 -3.58 10.30
CA SER A 49 -10.93 -3.21 9.08
C SER A 49 -10.96 -1.70 8.80
N ASN A 50 -11.03 -0.87 9.85
CA ASN A 50 -11.02 0.59 9.69
C ASN A 50 -9.62 1.15 9.41
N THR A 51 -8.57 0.55 9.98
CA THR A 51 -7.18 1.00 9.80
C THR A 51 -6.58 0.59 8.46
N TRP A 52 -7.05 -0.49 7.84
CA TRP A 52 -6.43 -1.03 6.62
C TRP A 52 -6.74 -0.26 5.34
N ILE A 53 -7.72 0.65 5.32
CA ILE A 53 -8.13 1.33 4.07
C ILE A 53 -8.06 2.87 4.15
N ARG A 54 -8.21 3.49 5.34
CA ARG A 54 -8.66 4.89 5.39
C ARG A 54 -7.62 6.00 5.47
N LEU A 55 -6.34 5.73 5.66
CA LEU A 55 -5.35 6.81 5.64
C LEU A 55 -4.18 6.50 4.71
N PRO A 56 -4.20 7.05 3.49
CA PRO A 56 -3.06 7.85 3.05
C PRO A 56 -2.74 8.89 4.10
N ILE A 57 -1.93 8.48 5.09
CA ILE A 57 -1.19 9.46 5.87
C ILE A 57 -0.23 10.07 4.85
N CYS A 58 -0.55 11.25 4.33
CA CYS A 58 0.36 11.97 3.46
C CYS A 58 1.55 12.42 4.32
N PHE A 59 2.47 11.49 4.57
CA PHE A 59 3.81 11.86 5.00
C PHE A 59 4.51 12.39 3.76
N ASP A 60 5.02 13.61 3.88
CA ASP A 60 6.00 14.11 2.94
C ASP A 60 7.28 13.25 3.13
N LEU A 61 7.33 12.12 2.43
CA LEU A 61 8.40 11.13 2.55
C LEU A 61 9.70 11.60 1.88
N ARG A 62 9.77 12.87 1.46
CA ARG A 62 10.94 13.52 0.84
C ARG A 62 11.54 12.69 -0.30
N LEU A 63 10.69 11.97 -1.04
CA LEU A 63 11.11 11.33 -2.28
C LEU A 63 11.27 12.39 -3.36
N SER A 64 12.39 12.35 -4.07
CA SER A 64 12.60 13.20 -5.24
C SER A 64 11.66 12.77 -6.37
N GLU A 65 11.44 13.65 -7.36
CA GLU A 65 10.62 13.31 -8.52
C GLU A 65 11.13 12.07 -9.27
N GLN A 66 12.46 11.91 -9.39
CA GLN A 66 13.06 10.72 -9.99
C GLN A 66 12.82 9.44 -9.17
N GLU A 67 12.82 9.55 -7.84
CA GLU A 67 12.51 8.42 -6.96
C GLU A 67 11.02 8.05 -7.04
N LYS A 68 10.12 9.04 -7.09
CA LYS A 68 8.69 8.81 -7.29
C LYS A 68 8.43 8.09 -8.63
N GLN A 69 9.05 8.56 -9.71
CA GLN A 69 8.95 7.91 -11.02
C GLN A 69 9.51 6.49 -11.02
N CYS A 70 10.67 6.27 -10.39
CA CYS A 70 11.26 4.93 -10.24
C CYS A 70 10.35 3.98 -9.45
N LEU A 71 9.74 4.46 -8.36
CA LEU A 71 8.80 3.69 -7.55
C LEU A 71 7.51 3.37 -8.33
N TYR A 72 6.99 4.35 -9.07
CA TYR A 72 5.81 4.20 -9.92
C TYR A 72 6.02 3.15 -11.02
N LEU A 73 7.09 3.25 -11.81
CA LEU A 73 7.41 2.27 -12.84
C LEU A 73 7.65 0.88 -12.25
N SER A 74 8.25 0.80 -11.06
CA SER A 74 8.40 -0.46 -10.34
C SER A 74 7.04 -1.05 -9.91
N ALA A 75 6.07 -0.21 -9.52
CA ALA A 75 4.72 -0.63 -9.20
C ALA A 75 3.93 -1.13 -10.43
N GLN A 76 4.26 -0.63 -11.63
CA GLN A 76 3.77 -1.16 -12.91
C GLN A 76 4.46 -2.46 -13.35
N GLY A 77 5.39 -2.99 -12.55
CA GLY A 77 6.09 -4.25 -12.86
C GLY A 77 7.29 -4.10 -13.79
N LYS A 78 7.76 -2.87 -14.09
CA LYS A 78 8.93 -2.67 -14.94
C LYS A 78 10.22 -3.16 -14.30
N GLU A 79 11.07 -3.80 -15.10
CA GLU A 79 12.40 -4.22 -14.70
C GLU A 79 13.38 -3.04 -14.62
N VAL A 80 14.51 -3.23 -13.92
CA VAL A 80 15.55 -2.18 -13.75
C VAL A 80 16.05 -1.64 -15.09
N LYS A 81 16.16 -2.50 -16.11
CA LYS A 81 16.62 -2.11 -17.46
C LYS A 81 15.59 -1.24 -18.17
N GLU A 82 14.31 -1.59 -18.06
CA GLU A 82 13.21 -0.80 -18.64
C GLU A 82 13.10 0.55 -17.96
N ILE A 83 13.17 0.58 -16.62
CA ILE A 83 13.15 1.83 -15.85
C ILE A 83 14.32 2.74 -16.25
N ALA A 84 15.51 2.16 -16.44
CA ALA A 84 16.69 2.90 -16.87
C ALA A 84 16.47 3.56 -18.25
N ALA A 85 15.85 2.82 -19.18
CA ALA A 85 15.48 3.35 -20.49
C ALA A 85 14.43 4.46 -20.38
N PHE A 86 13.36 4.26 -19.59
CA PHE A 86 12.31 5.27 -19.38
C PHE A 86 12.85 6.57 -18.79
N LEU A 87 13.72 6.46 -17.78
CA LEU A 87 14.29 7.63 -17.09
C LEU A 87 15.52 8.21 -17.81
N LYS A 88 15.99 7.59 -18.90
CA LYS A 88 17.22 7.97 -19.63
C LYS A 88 18.45 8.05 -18.71
N VAL A 89 18.59 7.08 -17.81
CA VAL A 89 19.73 6.95 -16.88
C VAL A 89 20.34 5.55 -16.95
N SER A 90 21.48 5.34 -16.31
CA SER A 90 22.07 4.01 -16.20
C SER A 90 21.29 3.11 -15.24
N THR A 91 21.36 1.79 -15.43
CA THR A 91 20.80 0.80 -14.47
C THR A 91 21.38 0.98 -13.07
N ARG A 92 22.65 1.37 -12.95
CA ARG A 92 23.29 1.76 -11.68
C ARG A 92 22.61 2.95 -11.01
N ARG A 93 22.14 3.94 -11.78
CA ARG A 93 21.41 5.08 -11.22
C ARG A 93 20.03 4.65 -10.73
N VAL A 94 19.35 3.74 -11.43
CA VAL A 94 18.08 3.15 -10.97
C VAL A 94 18.25 2.39 -9.65
N THR A 95 19.31 1.58 -9.51
CA THR A 95 19.57 0.87 -8.24
C THR A 95 19.87 1.85 -7.10
N GLN A 96 20.58 2.95 -7.37
CA GLN A 96 20.76 4.04 -6.40
C GLN A 96 19.44 4.69 -5.98
N HIS A 97 18.54 4.99 -6.93
CA HIS A 97 17.20 5.48 -6.60
C HIS A 97 16.44 4.49 -5.71
N ARG A 98 16.44 3.20 -6.05
CA ARG A 98 15.81 2.15 -5.22
C ARG A 98 16.38 2.11 -3.81
N GLN A 99 17.70 2.18 -3.66
CA GLN A 99 18.33 2.22 -2.35
C GLN A 99 17.92 3.45 -1.54
N SER A 100 17.85 4.63 -2.17
CA SER A 100 17.38 5.84 -1.51
C SER A 100 15.91 5.74 -1.10
N ILE A 101 15.05 5.19 -1.96
CA ILE A 101 13.65 4.91 -1.64
C ILE A 101 13.56 3.98 -0.43
N PHE A 102 14.35 2.91 -0.38
CA PHE A 102 14.36 1.97 0.73
C PHE A 102 14.74 2.63 2.04
N GLN A 103 15.76 3.49 2.04
CA GLN A 103 16.17 4.25 3.21
C GLN A 103 15.08 5.24 3.65
N LYS A 104 14.53 6.04 2.72
CA LYS A 104 13.52 7.07 3.01
C LYS A 104 12.18 6.48 3.45
N LEU A 105 11.79 5.33 2.91
CA LEU A 105 10.55 4.62 3.27
C LEU A 105 10.74 3.57 4.37
N ASN A 106 11.95 3.44 4.94
CA ASN A 106 12.32 2.41 5.90
C ASN A 106 11.89 0.98 5.46
N CYS A 107 12.21 0.65 4.22
CA CYS A 107 11.83 -0.57 3.53
C CYS A 107 13.04 -1.45 3.21
N LYS A 108 12.83 -2.76 3.09
CA LYS A 108 13.91 -3.72 2.78
C LYS A 108 13.93 -4.16 1.31
N ASN A 109 12.81 -3.99 0.60
CA ASN A 109 12.70 -4.37 -0.79
C ASN A 109 11.69 -3.48 -1.54
N ILE A 110 11.62 -3.67 -2.86
CA ILE A 110 10.77 -2.87 -3.72
C ILE A 110 9.28 -3.11 -3.47
N THR A 111 8.88 -4.33 -3.14
CA THR A 111 7.49 -4.67 -2.85
C THR A 111 6.98 -3.94 -1.60
N SER A 112 7.76 -3.94 -0.51
CA SER A 112 7.40 -3.19 0.70
C SER A 112 7.37 -1.70 0.43
N ALA A 113 8.31 -1.18 -0.38
CA ALA A 113 8.33 0.22 -0.78
C ALA A 113 7.09 0.62 -1.61
N ILE A 114 6.61 -0.25 -2.51
CA ILE A 114 5.38 -0.02 -3.29
C ILE A 114 4.16 0.04 -2.36
N ILE A 115 4.03 -0.93 -1.44
CA ILE A 115 2.92 -0.96 -0.47
C ILE A 115 2.92 0.31 0.38
N VAL A 116 4.08 0.72 0.87
CA VAL A 116 4.24 1.95 1.66
C VAL A 116 3.94 3.20 0.82
N GLY A 117 4.43 3.26 -0.42
CA GLY A 117 4.17 4.36 -1.36
C GLY A 117 2.69 4.52 -1.70
N LEU A 118 1.97 3.41 -1.92
CA LEU A 118 0.52 3.38 -2.09
C LEU A 118 -0.20 3.82 -0.82
N ARG A 119 0.22 3.26 0.33
CA ARG A 119 -0.37 3.57 1.64
C ARG A 119 -0.23 5.03 1.99
N PHE A 120 0.79 5.74 1.55
CA PHE A 120 1.01 7.16 1.88
C PHE A 120 0.68 8.12 0.73
N GLY A 121 0.11 7.62 -0.37
CA GLY A 121 -0.32 8.45 -1.50
C GLY A 121 0.83 9.03 -2.35
N VAL A 122 2.05 8.52 -2.20
CA VAL A 122 3.20 8.85 -3.06
C VAL A 122 2.94 8.41 -4.49
N ILE A 123 2.35 7.23 -4.63
CA ILE A 123 1.82 6.68 -5.88
C ILE A 123 0.36 6.34 -5.64
N LYS A 124 -0.49 6.56 -6.64
CA LYS A 124 -1.92 6.28 -6.54
C LYS A 124 -2.29 5.05 -7.35
N ALA A 125 -3.16 4.22 -6.79
CA ALA A 125 -3.62 3.01 -7.45
C ALA A 125 -4.39 3.29 -8.76
N GLU A 126 -5.08 4.44 -8.86
CA GLU A 126 -5.81 4.86 -10.06
C GLU A 126 -4.92 4.87 -11.31
N HIS A 127 -3.69 5.37 -11.19
CA HIS A 127 -2.74 5.43 -12.29
C HIS A 127 -2.15 4.06 -12.69
N LEU A 128 -2.29 3.03 -11.84
CA LEU A 128 -1.77 1.69 -12.12
C LEU A 128 -2.77 0.81 -12.90
N LEU A 129 -4.05 1.18 -12.96
CA LEU A 129 -5.12 0.39 -13.56
C LEU A 129 -5.50 0.84 -14.99
N ASP A 130 -4.95 1.95 -15.45
CA ASP A 130 -5.28 2.57 -16.75
C ASP A 130 -4.61 1.88 -17.95
N GLU A 131 -3.81 0.82 -17.76
CA GLU A 131 -3.33 0.00 -18.86
C GLU A 131 -4.31 -1.14 -19.19
N LYS A 132 -5.40 -0.79 -19.88
CA LYS A 132 -6.18 -1.71 -20.72
C LYS A 132 -6.62 -1.06 -22.02
#